data_AF-A0A4Y1ZEX5-F1
#
_entry.id   AF-A0A4Y1ZEX5-F1
#
_cell.length_a   1.000
_cell.length_b   1.000
_cell.length_c   1.000
_cell.angle_alpha   90.00
_cell.angle_beta   90.00
_cell.angle_gamma   90.00
#
_symmetry.space_group_name_H-M   'P 1'
#
loop_
_entity.id
_entity.type
_entity.pdbx_description
1 polymer ?
#
loop_
_entity_poly.entity_id
_entity_poly.type
_entity_poly.pdbx_seq_one_letter_code
_entity_poly.pdbx_strand_id
1 'polypeptide(L)'
;MNDLYRRVINRNNRLKRLLELGAPSIIVQNEKRMLQEAVDSLIDNGRRGRPVTGPGNRPLKSLSHMLKGKQGRFRQNLLGKRVDYSGRSVIAVGPSLQMYQCGLPKEMALELFKPFVMKELVHRGIANNIKSAKRKVEKIHPDVWGVLEDVIKEHPVLLNRAPTLHRLGIQAFEPRIVEGRAIRLHPLVCTAYNADFDGDQMAVHVPLSAEAQAEARLLMLGAQNILNPKDGKPIVTPSQDMVLGNYYLTLERKGARGEGKVFKNSDEAMLAYYNGYVHLHSRIAIPAASTHNPTFTEEQNKQYLLTTPGKLIFNHVLPPAFPYINEPTDKNLQVATPDKYFVPMGTDIPKEIASRDEILPFKKGYLGHIIAEVFKKYKVTETSKFLDRLKALGFQYSTKAGITVGVSDVIVLPESKRFWMQPKKM
;
A
#
# COMPACT_ATOMS: atom_id res chain seq x y z
N MET A 1 22.72 -0.12 -39.18
CA MET A 1 22.41 1.08 -39.99
C MET A 1 23.59 1.53 -40.83
N ASN A 2 24.68 2.04 -40.27
CA ASN A 2 25.82 2.56 -41.06
C ASN A 2 26.37 1.55 -42.07
N ASP A 3 26.51 0.27 -41.70
CA ASP A 3 26.98 -0.77 -42.61
C ASP A 3 26.03 -1.05 -43.78
N LEU A 4 24.71 -0.97 -43.54
CA LEU A 4 23.70 -1.14 -44.59
C LEU A 4 23.74 0.04 -45.57
N TYR A 5 23.87 1.27 -45.05
CA TYR A 5 24.08 2.46 -45.89
C TYR A 5 25.38 2.38 -46.70
N ARG A 6 26.50 1.96 -46.08
CA ARG A 6 27.79 1.79 -46.77
C ARG A 6 27.68 0.80 -47.93
N ARG A 7 26.97 -0.32 -47.74
CA ARG A 7 26.73 -1.30 -48.82
C ARG A 7 25.96 -0.69 -49.98
N VAL A 8 24.89 0.06 -49.71
CA VAL A 8 24.11 0.75 -50.76
C VAL A 8 24.99 1.76 -51.51
N ILE A 9 25.74 2.61 -50.80
CA ILE A 9 26.63 3.61 -51.40
C ILE A 9 27.68 2.95 -52.30
N ASN A 10 28.34 1.90 -51.81
CA ASN A 10 29.37 1.20 -52.57
C ASN A 10 28.81 0.54 -53.84
N ARG A 11 27.62 -0.07 -53.76
CA ARG A 11 26.94 -0.67 -54.92
C ARG A 11 26.49 0.38 -55.93
N ASN A 12 25.96 1.51 -55.46
CA ASN A 12 25.54 2.61 -56.33
C ASN A 12 26.73 3.22 -57.08
N ASN A 13 27.84 3.50 -56.38
CA ASN A 13 29.05 4.03 -57.00
C ASN A 13 29.66 3.06 -58.02
N ARG A 14 29.62 1.74 -57.74
CA ARG A 14 30.07 0.70 -58.67
C ARG A 14 29.20 0.64 -59.92
N LEU A 15 27.87 0.64 -59.76
CA LEU A 15 26.93 0.64 -60.88
C LEU A 15 27.13 1.86 -61.78
N LYS A 16 27.31 3.06 -61.19
CA LYS A 16 27.57 4.29 -61.93
C LYS A 16 28.83 4.18 -62.81
N ARG A 17 29.94 3.71 -62.25
CA ARG A 17 31.19 3.48 -63.02
C ARG A 17 31.02 2.46 -64.14
N LEU A 18 30.28 1.37 -63.92
CA LEU A 18 30.04 0.35 -64.95
C LEU A 18 29.20 0.88 -66.13
N LEU A 19 28.27 1.79 -65.87
CA LEU A 19 27.49 2.46 -66.91
C LEU A 19 28.35 3.43 -67.73
N GLU A 20 29.21 4.22 -67.06
CA GLU A 20 30.14 5.15 -67.72
C GLU A 20 31.15 4.43 -68.63
N LEU A 21 31.59 3.22 -68.23
CA LEU A 21 32.53 2.40 -69.00
C LEU A 21 31.89 1.58 -70.13
N GLY A 22 30.56 1.66 -70.31
CA GLY A 22 29.85 0.91 -71.36
C GLY A 22 29.84 -0.61 -71.14
N ALA A 23 29.74 -1.08 -69.89
CA ALA A 23 29.76 -2.51 -69.59
C ALA A 23 28.58 -3.29 -70.23
N PRO A 24 28.76 -4.57 -70.57
CA PRO A 24 27.70 -5.41 -71.15
C PRO A 24 26.40 -5.46 -70.33
N SER A 25 25.28 -5.61 -71.03
CA SER A 25 23.93 -5.59 -70.45
C SER A 25 23.73 -6.59 -69.31
N ILE A 26 24.30 -7.80 -69.43
CA ILE A 26 24.23 -8.86 -68.40
C ILE A 26 24.87 -8.41 -67.08
N ILE A 27 26.05 -7.77 -67.16
CA ILE A 27 26.78 -7.29 -65.98
C ILE A 27 26.00 -6.15 -65.31
N VAL A 28 25.48 -5.22 -66.12
CA VAL A 28 24.66 -4.10 -65.65
C VAL A 28 23.38 -4.60 -64.95
N GLN A 29 22.70 -5.60 -65.52
CA GLN A 29 21.51 -6.21 -64.91
C GLN A 29 21.83 -6.88 -63.57
N ASN A 30 22.95 -7.61 -63.47
CA ASN A 30 23.37 -8.22 -62.21
C ASN A 30 23.69 -7.17 -61.14
N GLU A 31 24.42 -6.10 -61.46
CA GLU A 31 24.73 -5.06 -60.48
C GLU A 31 23.49 -4.26 -60.06
N LYS A 32 22.53 -4.02 -60.97
CA LYS A 32 21.21 -3.47 -60.62
C LYS A 32 20.46 -4.36 -59.61
N ARG A 33 20.48 -5.68 -59.80
CA ARG A 33 19.90 -6.64 -58.84
C ARG A 33 20.60 -6.57 -57.47
N MET A 34 21.94 -6.54 -57.45
CA MET A 34 22.70 -6.43 -56.19
C MET A 34 22.43 -5.11 -55.45
N LEU A 35 22.24 -4.01 -56.18
CA LEU A 35 21.84 -2.73 -55.59
C LEU A 35 20.42 -2.81 -55.00
N GLN A 36 19.47 -3.43 -55.72
CA GLN A 36 18.11 -3.65 -55.21
C GLN A 36 18.14 -4.46 -53.90
N GLU A 37 18.88 -5.57 -53.85
CA GLU A 37 19.01 -6.38 -52.63
C GLU A 37 19.65 -5.61 -51.46
N ALA A 38 20.61 -4.73 -51.74
CA ALA A 38 21.22 -3.87 -50.73
C ALA A 38 20.22 -2.84 -50.17
N VAL A 39 19.38 -2.25 -51.03
CA VAL A 39 18.32 -1.31 -50.63
C VAL A 39 17.22 -2.04 -49.85
N ASP A 40 16.77 -3.20 -50.32
CA ASP A 40 15.78 -4.04 -49.63
C ASP A 40 16.26 -4.38 -48.21
N SER A 41 17.54 -4.77 -48.07
CA SER A 41 18.15 -5.08 -46.78
C SER A 41 18.28 -3.87 -45.86
N LEU A 42 18.47 -2.66 -46.40
CA LEU A 42 18.50 -1.41 -45.62
C LEU A 42 17.12 -1.09 -45.04
N ILE A 43 16.07 -1.28 -45.83
CA ILE A 43 14.67 -1.01 -45.42
C ILE A 43 14.19 -2.09 -44.45
N ASP A 44 14.17 -3.36 -44.87
CA ASP A 44 13.75 -4.50 -44.05
C ASP A 44 14.62 -5.74 -44.28
N ASN A 45 15.68 -5.86 -43.48
CA ASN A 45 16.63 -6.96 -43.56
C ASN A 45 15.97 -8.30 -43.21
N GLY A 46 16.01 -9.27 -44.13
CA GLY A 46 15.41 -10.60 -43.93
C GLY A 46 13.95 -10.71 -44.34
N ARG A 47 13.34 -9.66 -44.93
CA ARG A 47 12.01 -9.77 -45.55
C ARG A 47 12.04 -10.56 -46.86
N ARG A 48 13.11 -10.40 -47.63
CA ARG A 48 13.41 -11.20 -48.84
C ARG A 48 14.77 -11.87 -48.66
N GLY A 49 14.79 -13.20 -48.72
CA GLY A 49 16.03 -13.98 -48.66
C GLY A 49 16.71 -14.04 -47.29
N ARG A 50 17.99 -14.42 -47.29
CA ARG A 50 18.79 -14.60 -46.08
C ARG A 50 19.19 -13.24 -45.49
N PRO A 51 19.03 -13.03 -44.17
CA PRO A 51 19.41 -11.76 -43.55
C PRO A 51 20.89 -11.47 -43.73
N VAL A 52 21.21 -10.22 -44.05
CA VAL A 52 22.58 -9.73 -44.06
C VAL A 52 23.13 -9.73 -42.65
N THR A 53 24.20 -10.49 -42.44
CA THR A 53 24.90 -10.59 -41.15
C THR A 53 26.12 -9.66 -41.08
N GLY A 54 26.41 -9.20 -39.86
CA GLY A 54 27.64 -8.47 -39.54
C GLY A 54 28.80 -9.40 -39.18
N PRO A 55 29.95 -8.85 -38.75
CA PRO A 55 31.17 -9.61 -38.44
C PRO A 55 30.98 -10.70 -37.36
N GLY A 56 30.11 -10.45 -36.38
CA GLY A 56 29.78 -11.41 -35.32
C GLY A 56 28.66 -12.40 -35.69
N ASN A 57 28.41 -12.63 -36.98
CA ASN A 57 27.35 -13.50 -37.52
C ASN A 57 25.91 -13.17 -37.04
N ARG A 58 25.71 -11.97 -36.48
CA ARG A 58 24.39 -11.47 -36.06
C ARG A 58 23.73 -10.69 -37.21
N PRO A 59 22.42 -10.85 -37.46
CA PRO A 59 21.70 -10.05 -38.45
C PRO A 59 21.80 -8.56 -38.15
N LEU A 60 22.05 -7.75 -39.17
CA LEU A 60 22.08 -6.29 -39.04
C LEU A 60 20.66 -5.74 -38.82
N LYS A 61 20.51 -4.78 -37.89
CA LYS A 61 19.24 -4.07 -37.70
C LYS A 61 19.02 -3.04 -38.83
N SER A 62 17.89 -3.19 -39.53
CA SER A 62 17.40 -2.29 -40.60
C SER A 62 16.49 -1.19 -40.06
N LEU A 63 16.03 -0.28 -40.92
CA LEU A 63 15.11 0.80 -40.55
C LEU A 63 13.79 0.28 -39.95
N SER A 64 13.19 -0.73 -40.58
CA SER A 64 11.97 -1.39 -40.08
C SER A 64 12.16 -1.91 -38.65
N HIS A 65 13.31 -2.54 -38.34
CA HIS A 65 13.66 -3.04 -37.01
C HIS A 65 13.84 -1.97 -35.94
N MET A 66 14.16 -0.73 -36.31
CA MET A 66 14.23 0.38 -35.36
C MET A 66 12.83 0.81 -34.88
N LEU A 67 11.81 0.57 -35.70
CA LEU A 67 10.43 0.93 -35.39
C LEU A 67 9.67 -0.23 -34.73
N LYS A 68 9.82 -1.46 -35.25
CA LYS A 68 9.09 -2.65 -34.79
C LYS A 68 9.76 -3.36 -33.62
N GLY A 69 8.94 -4.10 -32.86
CA GLY A 69 9.40 -4.98 -31.78
C GLY A 69 9.43 -4.34 -30.38
N LYS A 70 9.84 -5.12 -29.37
CA LYS A 70 9.89 -4.68 -27.96
C LYS A 70 10.93 -3.56 -27.74
N GLN A 71 12.05 -3.63 -28.43
CA GLN A 71 13.13 -2.62 -28.40
C GLN A 71 12.98 -1.57 -29.51
N GLY A 72 11.81 -1.53 -30.17
CA GLY A 72 11.50 -0.55 -31.20
C GLY A 72 11.09 0.79 -30.60
N ARG A 73 11.20 1.86 -31.40
CA ARG A 73 10.95 3.24 -30.97
C ARG A 73 9.60 3.43 -30.28
N PHE A 74 8.53 2.82 -30.81
CA PHE A 74 7.18 2.99 -30.25
C PHE A 74 7.04 2.44 -28.83
N ARG A 75 7.55 1.24 -28.56
CA ARG A 75 7.42 0.63 -27.23
C ARG A 75 8.45 1.13 -26.23
N GLN A 76 9.71 1.24 -26.65
CA GLN A 76 10.79 1.51 -25.72
C GLN A 76 11.01 2.99 -25.42
N ASN A 77 10.70 3.90 -26.36
CA ASN A 77 11.06 5.31 -26.25
C ASN A 77 9.85 6.24 -26.18
N LEU A 78 8.73 5.87 -26.80
CA LEU A 78 7.51 6.69 -26.76
C LEU A 78 6.65 6.34 -25.54
N LEU A 79 6.39 5.05 -25.31
CA LEU A 79 5.55 4.59 -24.20
C LEU A 79 6.33 4.40 -22.89
N GLY A 80 7.59 3.99 -22.97
CA GLY A 80 8.50 3.91 -21.83
C GLY A 80 9.57 4.98 -21.94
N LYS A 81 9.89 5.64 -20.82
CA LYS A 81 11.04 6.55 -20.72
C LYS A 81 11.70 6.41 -19.37
N ARG A 82 13.00 6.70 -19.32
CA ARG A 82 13.66 7.01 -18.05
C ARG A 82 13.28 8.42 -17.65
N VAL A 83 13.04 8.61 -16.35
CA VAL A 83 12.59 9.88 -15.80
C VAL A 83 13.61 10.39 -14.80
N ASP A 84 13.86 11.69 -14.87
CA ASP A 84 14.63 12.41 -13.85
C ASP A 84 13.76 12.62 -12.60
N TYR A 85 14.37 13.06 -11.49
CA TYR A 85 13.67 13.22 -10.20
C TYR A 85 13.00 11.93 -9.70
N SER A 86 13.72 10.81 -9.85
CA SER A 86 13.28 9.52 -9.37
C SER A 86 14.37 8.80 -8.58
N GLY A 87 13.94 7.97 -7.63
CA GLY A 87 14.81 7.16 -6.79
C GLY A 87 14.18 5.80 -6.50
N ARG A 88 14.96 4.85 -5.96
CA ARG A 88 14.45 3.55 -5.52
C ARG A 88 15.18 3.10 -4.27
N SER A 89 14.46 2.51 -3.33
CA SER A 89 15.05 1.77 -2.22
C SER A 89 14.13 0.63 -1.77
N VAL A 90 14.66 -0.21 -0.89
CA VAL A 90 13.91 -1.25 -0.19
C VAL A 90 12.88 -0.61 0.73
N ILE A 91 11.71 -1.24 0.84
CA ILE A 91 10.66 -0.80 1.76
C ILE A 91 10.75 -1.49 3.11
N ALA A 92 10.41 -0.77 4.16
CA ALA A 92 10.26 -1.29 5.51
C ALA A 92 8.95 -0.79 6.12
N VAL A 93 8.41 -1.51 7.10
CA VAL A 93 7.16 -1.12 7.75
C VAL A 93 7.34 0.17 8.56
N GLY A 94 6.36 1.07 8.46
CA GLY A 94 6.25 2.29 9.26
C GLY A 94 4.90 2.37 10.00
N PRO A 95 4.75 1.67 11.14
CA PRO A 95 3.44 1.56 11.81
C PRO A 95 2.95 2.87 12.43
N SER A 96 3.86 3.78 12.77
CA SER A 96 3.57 5.10 13.34
C SER A 96 3.18 6.16 12.30
N LEU A 97 3.32 5.87 11.01
CA LEU A 97 2.92 6.78 9.94
C LEU A 97 1.40 6.88 9.87
N GLN A 98 0.90 8.05 9.48
CA GLN A 98 -0.50 8.21 9.09
C GLN A 98 -0.72 7.67 7.68
N MET A 99 -1.98 7.39 7.33
CA MET A 99 -2.33 6.72 6.07
C MET A 99 -1.88 7.49 4.80
N TYR A 100 -1.75 8.82 4.86
CA TYR A 100 -1.31 9.66 3.74
C TYR A 100 0.21 9.91 3.73
N GLN A 101 0.96 9.43 4.72
CA GLN A 101 2.39 9.69 4.87
C GLN A 101 3.24 8.52 4.38
N CYS A 102 4.43 8.84 3.89
CA CYS A 102 5.51 7.87 3.67
C CYS A 102 6.81 8.37 4.30
N GLY A 103 7.67 7.46 4.73
CA GLY A 103 9.00 7.85 5.21
C GLY A 103 10.03 7.80 4.10
N LEU A 104 10.68 8.93 3.80
CA LEU A 104 11.79 8.99 2.86
C LEU A 104 13.15 9.10 3.59
N PRO A 105 14.15 8.28 3.20
CA PRO A 105 15.52 8.42 3.68
C PRO A 105 16.07 9.83 3.44
N LYS A 106 16.76 10.38 4.45
CA LYS A 106 17.42 11.70 4.39
C LYS A 106 18.25 11.92 3.12
N GLU A 107 19.14 10.98 2.81
CA GLU A 107 20.04 11.04 1.65
C GLU A 107 19.25 11.06 0.32
N MET A 108 18.20 10.24 0.23
CA MET A 108 17.35 10.16 -0.96
C MET A 108 16.54 11.45 -1.15
N ALA A 109 15.92 11.96 -0.08
CA ALA A 109 15.15 13.19 -0.12
C ALA A 109 16.03 14.39 -0.53
N LEU A 110 17.25 14.49 0.00
CA LEU A 110 18.15 15.58 -0.34
C LEU A 110 18.49 15.62 -1.84
N GLU A 111 18.74 14.47 -2.47
CA GLU A 111 19.08 14.43 -3.89
C GLU A 111 17.84 14.64 -4.79
N LEU A 112 16.67 14.10 -4.39
CA LEU A 112 15.41 14.29 -5.12
C LEU A 112 14.95 15.75 -5.11
N PHE A 113 15.06 16.44 -3.97
CA PHE A 113 14.58 17.82 -3.80
C PHE A 113 15.70 18.87 -3.94
N LYS A 114 16.88 18.45 -4.40
CA LYS A 114 18.08 19.29 -4.53
C LYS A 114 17.87 20.69 -5.11
N PRO A 115 17.19 20.90 -6.26
CA PRO A 115 17.02 22.25 -6.80
C PRO A 115 16.13 23.12 -5.93
N PHE A 116 15.12 22.56 -5.27
CA PHE A 116 14.22 23.28 -4.37
C PHE A 116 14.95 23.70 -3.09
N VAL A 117 15.76 22.80 -2.53
CA VAL A 117 16.62 23.10 -1.37
C VAL A 117 17.63 24.21 -1.71
N MET A 118 18.27 24.14 -2.89
CA MET A 118 19.21 25.17 -3.33
C MET A 118 18.53 26.54 -3.51
N LYS A 119 17.30 26.58 -4.04
CA LYS A 119 16.51 27.81 -4.17
C LYS A 119 16.21 28.41 -2.81
N GLU A 120 15.76 27.60 -1.86
CA GLU A 120 15.42 28.08 -0.51
C GLU A 120 16.64 28.52 0.32
N LEU A 121 17.78 27.84 0.17
CA LEU A 121 19.03 28.27 0.81
C LEU A 121 19.45 29.69 0.39
N VAL A 122 19.25 30.03 -0.89
CA VAL A 122 19.54 31.38 -1.40
C VAL A 122 18.47 32.36 -0.95
N HIS A 123 17.19 31.99 -1.00
CA HIS A 123 16.08 32.85 -0.59
C HIS A 123 16.17 33.27 0.88
N ARG A 124 16.58 32.35 1.77
CA ARG A 124 16.76 32.60 3.21
C ARG A 124 18.08 33.29 3.57
N GLY A 125 18.94 33.60 2.60
CA GLY A 125 20.25 34.22 2.85
C GLY A 125 21.29 33.29 3.51
N ILE A 126 21.02 31.99 3.60
CA ILE A 126 21.96 30.98 4.13
C ILE A 126 23.12 30.74 3.16
N ALA A 127 22.87 30.96 1.86
CA ALA A 127 23.85 30.93 0.79
C ALA A 127 23.75 32.17 -0.09
N ASN A 128 24.90 32.79 -0.40
CA ASN A 128 24.93 34.04 -1.17
C ASN A 128 24.58 33.85 -2.66
N ASN A 129 24.77 32.64 -3.20
CA ASN A 129 24.50 32.32 -4.61
C ASN A 129 24.30 30.82 -4.82
N ILE A 130 23.82 30.44 -6.01
CA ILE A 130 23.52 29.05 -6.39
C ILE A 130 24.77 28.15 -6.28
N LYS A 131 25.97 28.65 -6.60
CA LYS A 131 27.22 27.87 -6.50
C LYS A 131 27.57 27.55 -5.03
N SER A 132 27.40 28.53 -4.14
CA SER A 132 27.56 28.36 -2.69
C SER A 132 26.53 27.39 -2.13
N ALA A 133 25.26 27.52 -2.53
CA ALA A 133 24.19 26.60 -2.14
C ALA A 133 24.49 25.17 -2.59
N LYS A 134 24.92 24.97 -3.84
CA LYS A 134 25.33 23.66 -4.38
C LYS A 134 26.45 23.05 -3.52
N ARG A 135 27.48 23.84 -3.17
CA ARG A 135 28.59 23.38 -2.33
C ARG A 135 28.12 23.00 -0.91
N LYS A 136 27.20 23.76 -0.31
CA LYS A 136 26.61 23.43 1.01
C LYS A 136 25.84 22.11 0.98
N VAL A 137 25.06 21.87 -0.09
CA VAL A 137 24.30 20.62 -0.27
C VAL A 137 25.24 19.44 -0.51
N GLU A 138 26.24 19.57 -1.39
CA GLU A 138 27.21 18.49 -1.68
C GLU A 138 28.07 18.13 -0.45
N LYS A 139 28.37 19.10 0.41
CA LYS A 139 29.07 18.87 1.68
C LYS A 139 28.15 18.47 2.84
N ILE A 140 26.83 18.39 2.62
CA ILE A 140 25.84 18.02 3.62
C ILE A 140 25.97 18.88 4.89
N HIS A 141 25.98 20.22 4.71
CA HIS A 141 26.08 21.14 5.84
C HIS A 141 24.83 21.04 6.74
N PRO A 142 24.94 21.12 8.09
CA PRO A 142 23.80 20.97 9.01
C PRO A 142 22.59 21.86 8.70
N ASP A 143 22.81 23.12 8.30
CA ASP A 143 21.74 24.08 7.91
C ASP A 143 20.79 23.53 6.82
N VAL A 144 21.25 22.59 5.99
CA VAL A 144 20.48 22.05 4.87
C VAL A 144 19.30 21.22 5.36
N TRP A 145 19.40 20.58 6.52
CA TRP A 145 18.34 19.68 7.02
C TRP A 145 17.07 20.42 7.40
N GLY A 146 17.18 21.58 8.06
CA GLY A 146 16.02 22.41 8.39
C GLY A 146 15.31 22.93 7.14
N VAL A 147 16.08 23.33 6.13
CA VAL A 147 15.52 23.76 4.84
C VAL A 147 14.87 22.59 4.10
N LEU A 148 15.48 21.41 4.13
CA LEU A 148 14.91 20.23 3.49
C LEU A 148 13.55 19.86 4.09
N GLU A 149 13.40 19.89 5.42
CA GLU A 149 12.14 19.58 6.08
C GLU A 149 11.02 20.55 5.70
N ASP A 150 11.33 21.83 5.55
CA ASP A 150 10.37 22.84 5.08
C ASP A 150 10.01 22.66 3.60
N VAL A 151 10.97 22.29 2.75
CA VAL A 151 10.76 22.10 1.31
C VAL A 151 9.88 20.90 1.01
N ILE A 152 10.04 19.80 1.76
CA ILE A 152 9.25 18.58 1.53
C ILE A 152 7.83 18.69 2.11
N LYS A 153 7.62 19.60 3.06
CA LYS A 153 6.32 19.81 3.70
C LYS A 153 5.31 20.21 2.62
N GLU A 154 4.17 19.54 2.60
CA GLU A 154 3.14 19.75 1.57
C GLU A 154 3.60 19.52 0.11
N HIS A 155 4.74 18.87 -0.14
CA HIS A 155 5.18 18.47 -1.48
C HIS A 155 5.01 16.95 -1.66
N PRO A 156 3.89 16.48 -2.24
CA PRO A 156 3.63 15.05 -2.35
C PRO A 156 4.63 14.34 -3.27
N VAL A 157 4.88 13.06 -3.01
CA VAL A 157 5.67 12.16 -3.86
C VAL A 157 4.82 10.99 -4.32
N LEU A 158 5.15 10.41 -5.48
CA LEU A 158 4.49 9.22 -6.00
C LEU A 158 5.32 7.98 -5.69
N LEU A 159 4.72 7.00 -5.02
CA LEU A 159 5.32 5.68 -4.82
C LEU A 159 4.76 4.69 -5.85
N ASN A 160 5.65 3.94 -6.49
CA ASN A 160 5.33 2.94 -7.50
C ASN A 160 6.03 1.61 -7.21
N ARG A 161 5.27 0.50 -7.28
CA ARG A 161 5.82 -0.86 -7.25
C ARG A 161 5.67 -1.54 -8.59
N ALA A 162 6.77 -2.14 -9.06
CA ALA A 162 6.76 -3.01 -10.23
C ALA A 162 6.51 -4.47 -9.79
N PRO A 163 5.69 -5.25 -10.51
CA PRO A 163 4.88 -4.87 -11.68
C PRO A 163 3.60 -4.11 -11.32
N THR A 164 3.25 -3.09 -12.09
CA THR A 164 2.02 -2.31 -11.90
C THR A 164 0.86 -2.94 -12.66
N LEU A 165 -0.06 -3.63 -11.96
CA LEU A 165 -1.19 -4.34 -12.57
C LEU A 165 -2.47 -3.50 -12.69
N HIS A 166 -2.62 -2.49 -11.84
CA HIS A 166 -3.81 -1.64 -11.78
C HIS A 166 -3.45 -0.25 -11.23
N ARG A 167 -4.37 0.71 -11.34
CA ARG A 167 -4.14 2.11 -10.92
C ARG A 167 -3.60 2.28 -9.50
N LEU A 168 -4.03 1.44 -8.55
CA LEU A 168 -3.61 1.55 -7.14
C LEU A 168 -2.15 1.13 -6.90
N GLY A 169 -1.43 0.65 -7.92
CA GLY A 169 0.00 0.38 -7.85
C GLY A 169 0.88 1.63 -7.94
N ILE A 170 0.26 2.81 -8.13
CA ILE A 170 0.89 4.13 -8.00
C ILE A 170 -0.03 5.01 -7.15
N GLN A 171 0.49 5.56 -6.06
CA GLN A 171 -0.25 6.43 -5.16
C GLN A 171 0.65 7.58 -4.68
N ALA A 172 0.01 8.69 -4.31
CA ALA A 172 0.68 9.85 -3.74
C ALA A 172 0.71 9.79 -2.22
N PHE A 173 1.83 10.23 -1.64
CA PHE A 173 2.03 10.35 -0.20
C PHE A 173 2.77 11.63 0.14
N GLU A 174 2.55 12.14 1.34
CA GLU A 174 3.36 13.21 1.90
C GLU A 174 4.65 12.60 2.51
N PRO A 175 5.83 13.05 2.08
CA PRO A 175 7.09 12.54 2.60
C PRO A 175 7.37 13.08 4.00
N ARG A 176 7.80 12.19 4.90
CA ARG A 176 8.41 12.53 6.18
C ARG A 176 9.84 12.01 6.21
N ILE A 177 10.77 12.82 6.70
CA ILE A 177 12.16 12.41 6.80
C ILE A 177 12.28 11.27 7.83
N VAL A 178 12.99 10.21 7.44
CA VAL A 178 13.34 9.11 8.33
C VAL A 178 14.85 8.86 8.30
N GLU A 179 15.36 8.39 9.43
CA GLU A 179 16.73 7.88 9.53
C GLU A 179 16.86 6.51 8.86
N GLY A 180 18.03 6.27 8.29
CA GLY A 180 18.35 5.03 7.57
C GLY A 180 18.20 5.17 6.05
N ARG A 181 18.17 4.01 5.37
CA ARG A 181 18.21 3.92 3.89
C ARG A 181 16.96 3.33 3.26
N ALA A 182 16.04 2.81 4.06
CA ALA A 182 14.81 2.18 3.58
C ALA A 182 13.62 3.15 3.59
N ILE A 183 12.72 3.02 2.63
CA ILE A 183 11.48 3.79 2.57
C ILE A 183 10.51 3.19 3.60
N ARG A 184 9.91 4.01 4.46
CA ARG A 184 8.89 3.54 5.41
C ARG A 184 7.52 3.61 4.77
N LEU A 185 6.86 2.47 4.67
CA LEU A 185 5.54 2.35 4.07
C LEU A 185 4.48 2.05 5.12
N HIS A 186 3.30 2.64 4.94
CA HIS A 186 2.14 2.39 5.78
C HIS A 186 1.60 0.96 5.57
N PRO A 187 1.32 0.17 6.62
CA PRO A 187 0.96 -1.25 6.46
C PRO A 187 -0.38 -1.49 5.74
N LEU A 188 -1.35 -0.56 5.83
CA LEU A 188 -2.65 -0.71 5.15
C LEU A 188 -2.57 -0.59 3.61
N VAL A 189 -1.50 -0.01 3.06
CA VAL A 189 -1.37 0.14 1.59
C VAL A 189 -0.68 -1.06 0.95
N CYS A 190 -0.12 -1.99 1.74
CA CYS A 190 0.55 -3.19 1.24
C CYS A 190 -0.35 -4.04 0.33
N THR A 191 -1.65 -4.18 0.67
CA THR A 191 -2.61 -4.91 -0.17
C THR A 191 -2.82 -4.22 -1.53
N ALA A 192 -2.86 -2.89 -1.55
CA ALA A 192 -2.97 -2.13 -2.79
C ALA A 192 -1.71 -2.27 -3.66
N TYR A 193 -0.52 -2.25 -3.06
CA TYR A 193 0.73 -2.44 -3.80
C TYR A 193 1.06 -3.92 -4.09
N ASN A 194 0.32 -4.86 -3.50
CA ASN A 194 0.66 -6.28 -3.45
C ASN A 194 2.06 -6.54 -2.84
N ALA A 195 2.49 -5.70 -1.90
CA ALA A 195 3.85 -5.64 -1.38
C ALA A 195 3.99 -6.30 -0.01
N ASP A 196 5.16 -6.87 0.24
CA ASP A 196 5.63 -7.40 1.52
C ASP A 196 6.98 -6.77 1.92
N PHE A 197 7.53 -7.18 3.06
CA PHE A 197 8.71 -6.56 3.68
C PHE A 197 9.91 -7.51 3.73
N ASP A 198 10.11 -8.34 2.70
CA ASP A 198 11.17 -9.36 2.63
C ASP A 198 12.35 -8.98 1.70
N GLY A 199 12.32 -7.78 1.12
CA GLY A 199 13.32 -7.30 0.16
C GLY A 199 12.75 -6.48 -1.00
N ASP A 200 11.43 -6.38 -1.07
CA ASP A 200 10.70 -5.55 -2.02
C ASP A 200 11.21 -4.11 -2.12
N GLN A 201 11.17 -3.57 -3.34
CA GLN A 201 11.65 -2.22 -3.65
C GLN A 201 10.54 -1.40 -4.29
N MET A 202 10.51 -0.10 -3.95
CA MET A 202 9.60 0.87 -4.57
C MET A 202 10.37 2.02 -5.18
N ALA A 203 9.88 2.50 -6.32
CA ALA A 203 10.34 3.73 -6.95
C ALA A 203 9.58 4.93 -6.38
N VAL A 204 10.29 6.04 -6.22
CA VAL A 204 9.77 7.34 -5.80
C VAL A 204 9.88 8.29 -6.98
N HIS A 205 8.86 9.10 -7.24
CA HIS A 205 8.87 10.17 -8.24
C HIS A 205 8.38 11.48 -7.63
N VAL A 206 9.01 12.60 -8.00
CA VAL A 206 8.63 13.93 -7.50
C VAL A 206 7.85 14.70 -8.59
N PRO A 207 6.56 15.04 -8.37
CA PRO A 207 5.82 15.95 -9.24
C PRO A 207 6.39 17.37 -9.14
N LEU A 208 6.64 18.03 -10.29
CA LEU A 208 7.32 19.32 -10.32
C LEU A 208 6.36 20.51 -10.44
N SER A 209 5.46 20.49 -11.43
CA SER A 209 4.55 21.62 -11.68
C SER A 209 3.46 21.72 -10.61
N ALA A 210 2.89 22.91 -10.44
CA ALA A 210 1.82 23.13 -9.46
C ALA A 210 0.58 22.28 -9.78
N GLU A 211 0.27 22.09 -11.07
CA GLU A 211 -0.82 21.25 -11.54
C GLU A 211 -0.59 19.78 -11.18
N ALA A 212 0.63 19.27 -11.39
CA ALA A 212 0.98 17.90 -11.05
C ALA A 212 0.94 17.65 -9.53
N GLN A 213 1.35 18.64 -8.72
CA GLN A 213 1.23 18.56 -7.27
C GLN A 213 -0.24 18.58 -6.81
N ALA A 214 -1.07 19.41 -7.45
CA ALA A 214 -2.50 19.46 -7.18
C ALA A 214 -3.20 18.14 -7.56
N GLU A 215 -2.89 17.56 -8.72
CA GLU A 215 -3.38 16.25 -9.14
C GLU A 215 -2.96 15.15 -8.16
N ALA A 216 -1.70 15.12 -7.74
CA ALA A 216 -1.21 14.14 -6.77
C ALA A 216 -1.99 14.21 -5.45
N ARG A 217 -2.26 15.43 -4.94
CA ARG A 217 -2.97 15.66 -3.68
C ARG A 217 -4.48 15.37 -3.77
N LEU A 218 -5.13 15.75 -4.88
CA LEU A 218 -6.58 15.66 -5.02
C LEU A 218 -7.07 14.32 -5.58
N LEU A 219 -6.28 13.65 -6.42
CA LEU A 219 -6.71 12.46 -7.17
C LEU A 219 -5.97 11.19 -6.76
N MET A 220 -4.72 11.30 -6.31
CA MET A 220 -3.84 10.14 -6.12
C MET A 220 -3.49 9.84 -4.67
N LEU A 221 -3.91 10.68 -3.71
CA LEU A 221 -3.51 10.56 -2.31
C LEU A 221 -3.93 9.20 -1.71
N GLY A 222 -2.99 8.48 -1.12
CA GLY A 222 -3.22 7.12 -0.59
C GLY A 222 -4.38 7.03 0.41
N ALA A 223 -4.59 8.06 1.23
CA ALA A 223 -5.68 8.13 2.20
C ALA A 223 -7.09 8.18 1.57
N GLN A 224 -7.22 8.60 0.31
CA GLN A 224 -8.50 8.67 -0.39
C GLN A 224 -8.84 7.38 -1.13
N ASN A 225 -7.83 6.56 -1.43
CA ASN A 225 -7.94 5.33 -2.20
C ASN A 225 -8.41 4.14 -1.35
N ILE A 226 -9.58 4.29 -0.72
CA ILE A 226 -10.15 3.31 0.22
C ILE A 226 -10.83 2.15 -0.52
N LEU A 227 -11.47 2.42 -1.66
CA LEU A 227 -12.23 1.43 -2.44
C LEU A 227 -11.43 0.85 -3.61
N ASN A 228 -11.64 -0.43 -3.86
CA ASN A 228 -11.13 -1.11 -5.04
C ASN A 228 -11.98 -0.74 -6.27
N PRO A 229 -11.37 -0.27 -7.38
CA PRO A 229 -12.10 0.06 -8.60
C PRO A 229 -12.79 -1.15 -9.26
N LYS A 230 -12.38 -2.39 -8.96
CA LYS A 230 -12.95 -3.59 -9.59
C LYS A 230 -14.36 -3.91 -9.10
N ASP A 231 -14.60 -3.81 -7.79
CA ASP A 231 -15.81 -4.32 -7.14
C ASP A 231 -16.42 -3.33 -6.12
N GLY A 232 -15.80 -2.17 -5.92
CA GLY A 232 -16.26 -1.15 -4.97
C GLY A 232 -16.07 -1.52 -3.50
N LYS A 233 -15.38 -2.63 -3.19
CA LYS A 233 -15.13 -3.05 -1.80
C LYS A 233 -13.89 -2.36 -1.20
N PRO A 234 -13.79 -2.20 0.12
CA PRO A 234 -12.60 -1.61 0.75
C PRO A 234 -11.33 -2.44 0.51
N ILE A 235 -10.31 -1.85 -0.10
CA ILE A 235 -9.02 -2.51 -0.35
C ILE A 235 -8.08 -2.44 0.88
N VAL A 236 -8.25 -1.41 1.70
CA VAL A 236 -7.43 -1.09 2.88
C VAL A 236 -7.90 -1.84 4.14
N THR A 237 -8.38 -3.07 3.96
CA THR A 237 -8.85 -3.90 5.07
C THR A 237 -7.64 -4.41 5.87
N PRO A 238 -7.63 -4.30 7.20
CA PRO A 238 -6.56 -4.82 8.04
C PRO A 238 -6.26 -6.31 7.79
N SER A 239 -5.00 -6.69 7.97
CA SER A 239 -4.48 -8.04 7.81
C SER A 239 -3.53 -8.41 8.96
N GLN A 240 -3.20 -9.70 9.06
CA GLN A 240 -2.18 -10.24 9.97
C GLN A 240 -2.38 -9.76 11.42
N ASP A 241 -1.35 -9.15 12.02
CA ASP A 241 -1.31 -8.66 13.40
C ASP A 241 -2.47 -7.74 13.76
N MET A 242 -2.88 -6.87 12.83
CA MET A 242 -4.00 -5.96 13.07
C MET A 242 -5.30 -6.74 13.28
N VAL A 243 -5.52 -7.83 12.52
CA VAL A 243 -6.69 -8.69 12.70
C VAL A 243 -6.56 -9.48 14.00
N LEU A 244 -5.38 -10.03 14.30
CA LEU A 244 -5.15 -10.81 15.52
C LEU A 244 -5.38 -9.97 16.78
N GLY A 245 -4.89 -8.74 16.82
CA GLY A 245 -5.10 -7.86 17.97
C GLY A 245 -6.57 -7.48 18.17
N ASN A 246 -7.29 -7.14 17.10
CA ASN A 246 -8.73 -6.85 17.19
C ASN A 246 -9.55 -8.10 17.55
N TYR A 247 -9.16 -9.28 17.04
CA TYR A 247 -9.76 -10.56 17.39
C TYR A 247 -9.56 -10.87 18.88
N TYR A 248 -8.32 -10.78 19.36
CA TYR A 248 -7.99 -11.02 20.76
C TYR A 248 -8.67 -10.00 21.69
N LEU A 249 -8.72 -8.73 21.29
CA LEU A 249 -9.38 -7.68 22.06
C LEU A 249 -10.87 -7.96 22.25
N THR A 250 -11.56 -8.49 21.24
CA THR A 250 -13.02 -8.67 21.25
C THR A 250 -13.47 -10.08 21.66
N LEU A 251 -12.53 -10.95 22.01
CA LEU A 251 -12.79 -12.29 22.52
C LEU A 251 -13.48 -12.25 23.89
N GLU A 252 -14.42 -13.15 24.11
CA GLU A 252 -15.07 -13.36 25.40
C GLU A 252 -14.64 -14.71 25.99
N ARG A 253 -14.60 -14.78 27.33
CA ARG A 253 -14.28 -16.02 28.05
C ARG A 253 -15.20 -16.17 29.26
N LYS A 254 -15.91 -17.29 29.32
CA LYS A 254 -16.61 -17.76 30.53
C LYS A 254 -15.61 -18.02 31.66
N GLY A 255 -15.94 -17.60 32.87
CA GLY A 255 -15.10 -17.78 34.06
C GLY A 255 -13.88 -16.84 34.12
N ALA A 256 -13.85 -15.78 33.33
CA ALA A 256 -12.78 -14.80 33.39
C ALA A 256 -12.78 -14.00 34.71
N ARG A 257 -11.61 -13.49 35.11
CA ARG A 257 -11.45 -12.76 36.36
C ARG A 257 -12.38 -11.55 36.42
N GLY A 258 -13.19 -11.45 37.47
CA GLY A 258 -14.11 -10.33 37.67
C GLY A 258 -15.30 -10.32 36.71
N GLU A 259 -15.68 -11.48 36.17
CA GLU A 259 -16.96 -11.69 35.49
C GLU A 259 -18.15 -11.31 36.39
N GLY A 260 -19.17 -10.68 35.82
CA GLY A 260 -20.36 -10.24 36.57
C GLY A 260 -20.19 -8.92 37.30
N LYS A 261 -19.02 -8.27 37.26
CA LYS A 261 -18.81 -6.97 37.89
C LYS A 261 -19.56 -5.86 37.15
N VAL A 262 -20.05 -4.91 37.94
CA VAL A 262 -20.72 -3.70 37.48
C VAL A 262 -19.81 -2.51 37.73
N PHE A 263 -19.63 -1.65 36.74
CA PHE A 263 -18.84 -0.42 36.85
C PHE A 263 -19.69 0.79 36.51
N LYS A 264 -19.35 1.96 37.05
CA LYS A 264 -20.03 3.24 36.81
C LYS A 264 -19.88 3.72 35.37
N ASN A 265 -18.71 3.56 34.76
CA ASN A 265 -18.40 4.02 33.40
C ASN A 265 -17.22 3.24 32.78
N SER A 266 -16.86 3.59 31.54
CA SER A 266 -15.70 3.03 30.84
C SER A 266 -14.39 3.23 31.61
N ASP A 267 -14.19 4.39 32.21
CA ASP A 267 -12.93 4.74 32.89
C ASP A 267 -12.69 3.88 34.14
N GLU A 268 -13.74 3.59 34.91
CA GLU A 268 -13.66 2.71 36.07
C GLU A 268 -13.38 1.25 35.65
N ALA A 269 -14.01 0.78 34.57
CA ALA A 269 -13.72 -0.53 34.01
C ALA A 269 -12.26 -0.63 33.53
N MET A 270 -11.73 0.45 32.93
CA MET A 270 -10.32 0.53 32.52
C MET A 270 -9.38 0.59 33.71
N LEU A 271 -9.71 1.34 34.76
CA LEU A 271 -8.94 1.38 36.00
C LEU A 271 -8.89 0.00 36.66
N ALA A 272 -10.02 -0.71 36.69
CA ALA A 272 -10.07 -2.08 37.19
C ALA A 272 -9.22 -3.03 36.35
N TYR A 273 -9.19 -2.84 35.02
CA TYR A 273 -8.33 -3.60 34.11
C TYR A 273 -6.84 -3.35 34.38
N TYR A 274 -6.43 -2.09 34.53
CA TYR A 274 -5.03 -1.74 34.79
C TYR A 274 -4.54 -2.24 36.15
N ASN A 275 -5.41 -2.25 37.17
CA ASN A 275 -5.12 -2.85 38.47
C ASN A 275 -5.22 -4.40 38.47
N GLY A 276 -5.60 -5.01 37.34
CA GLY A 276 -5.71 -6.45 37.18
C GLY A 276 -6.95 -7.09 37.81
N TYR A 277 -7.93 -6.30 38.28
CA TYR A 277 -9.18 -6.83 38.87
C TYR A 277 -10.14 -7.45 37.85
N VAL A 278 -10.00 -7.08 36.57
CA VAL A 278 -10.72 -7.65 35.43
C VAL A 278 -9.77 -7.89 34.26
N HIS A 279 -10.14 -8.78 33.35
CA HIS A 279 -9.42 -9.05 32.11
C HIS A 279 -10.16 -8.44 30.90
N LEU A 280 -9.49 -8.31 29.75
CA LEU A 280 -10.12 -7.83 28.50
C LEU A 280 -11.35 -8.67 28.09
N HIS A 281 -11.30 -9.96 28.41
CA HIS A 281 -12.30 -10.96 28.04
C HIS A 281 -13.37 -11.17 29.12
N SER A 282 -13.33 -10.40 30.21
CA SER A 282 -14.30 -10.49 31.29
C SER A 282 -15.63 -9.88 30.87
N ARG A 283 -16.73 -10.60 31.09
CA ARG A 283 -18.09 -10.12 30.84
C ARG A 283 -18.54 -9.26 32.03
N ILE A 284 -18.85 -8.00 31.77
CA ILE A 284 -19.13 -6.95 32.76
C ILE A 284 -20.41 -6.19 32.39
N ALA A 285 -20.91 -5.36 33.30
CA ALA A 285 -22.01 -4.43 33.02
C ALA A 285 -21.60 -2.99 33.32
N ILE A 286 -22.09 -2.04 32.53
CA ILE A 286 -21.98 -0.60 32.78
C ILE A 286 -23.33 0.08 32.54
N PRO A 287 -23.67 1.19 33.22
CA PRO A 287 -24.82 2.00 32.85
C PRO A 287 -24.73 2.45 31.38
N ALA A 288 -25.75 2.17 30.57
CA ALA A 288 -25.74 2.51 29.15
C ALA A 288 -25.51 4.02 28.90
N ALA A 289 -26.12 4.88 29.71
CA ALA A 289 -25.93 6.34 29.66
C ALA A 289 -24.46 6.78 29.79
N SER A 290 -23.61 6.00 30.48
CA SER A 290 -22.18 6.34 30.68
C SER A 290 -21.36 6.25 29.39
N THR A 291 -21.85 5.55 28.37
CA THR A 291 -21.19 5.45 27.06
C THR A 291 -21.35 6.70 26.21
N HIS A 292 -22.30 7.58 26.56
CA HIS A 292 -22.67 8.77 25.80
C HIS A 292 -22.94 8.50 24.30
N ASN A 293 -23.41 7.30 23.95
CA ASN A 293 -23.72 6.98 22.56
C ASN A 293 -25.08 7.58 22.15
N PRO A 294 -25.12 8.50 21.16
CA PRO A 294 -26.35 9.14 20.71
C PRO A 294 -27.33 8.18 20.02
N THR A 295 -26.92 6.96 19.68
CA THR A 295 -27.82 5.97 19.06
C THR A 295 -28.72 5.26 20.05
N PHE A 296 -28.48 5.40 21.36
CA PHE A 296 -29.29 4.76 22.39
C PHE A 296 -30.58 5.53 22.68
N THR A 297 -31.67 4.80 22.86
CA THR A 297 -32.97 5.39 23.23
C THR A 297 -32.98 5.86 24.69
N GLU A 298 -33.93 6.71 25.06
CA GLU A 298 -34.08 7.16 26.45
C GLU A 298 -34.33 6.01 27.43
N GLU A 299 -35.03 4.96 26.98
CA GLU A 299 -35.28 3.75 27.78
C GLU A 299 -33.99 2.93 27.96
N GLN A 300 -33.24 2.72 26.89
CA GLN A 300 -31.95 2.02 26.93
C GLN A 300 -30.95 2.73 27.85
N ASN A 301 -30.92 4.06 27.85
CA ASN A 301 -30.04 4.84 28.71
C ASN A 301 -30.32 4.65 30.20
N LYS A 302 -31.53 4.20 30.58
CA LYS A 302 -31.90 3.88 31.97
C LYS A 302 -31.56 2.44 32.37
N GLN A 303 -30.90 1.67 31.50
CA GLN A 303 -30.57 0.25 31.69
C GLN A 303 -29.05 0.03 31.81
N TYR A 304 -28.65 -1.15 32.28
CA TYR A 304 -27.27 -1.63 32.19
C TYR A 304 -27.02 -2.19 30.79
N LEU A 305 -25.87 -1.85 30.21
CA LEU A 305 -25.32 -2.46 29.01
C LEU A 305 -24.34 -3.59 29.40
N LEU A 306 -24.63 -4.81 28.97
CA LEU A 306 -23.76 -5.96 29.11
C LEU A 306 -22.69 -5.98 28.02
N THR A 307 -21.41 -5.94 28.40
CA THR A 307 -20.30 -5.88 27.44
C THR A 307 -18.99 -6.42 28.05
N THR A 308 -17.85 -6.18 27.41
CA THR A 308 -16.52 -6.55 27.93
C THR A 308 -15.58 -5.35 27.90
N PRO A 309 -14.53 -5.29 28.75
CA PRO A 309 -13.54 -4.23 28.69
C PRO A 309 -12.89 -4.10 27.30
N GLY A 310 -12.64 -5.23 26.64
CA GLY A 310 -12.09 -5.20 25.28
C GLY A 310 -13.02 -4.57 24.25
N LYS A 311 -14.33 -4.84 24.32
CA LYS A 311 -15.33 -4.21 23.45
C LYS A 311 -15.54 -2.74 23.76
N LEU A 312 -15.43 -2.32 25.02
CA LEU A 312 -15.44 -0.90 25.37
C LEU A 312 -14.30 -0.16 24.65
N ILE A 313 -13.07 -0.70 24.76
CA ILE A 313 -11.88 -0.14 24.10
C ILE A 313 -12.06 -0.08 22.57
N PHE A 314 -12.60 -1.15 21.97
CA PHE A 314 -12.87 -1.17 20.54
C PHE A 314 -13.90 -0.11 20.12
N ASN A 315 -14.97 0.09 20.89
CA ASN A 315 -16.00 1.07 20.54
C ASN A 315 -15.51 2.53 20.64
N HIS A 316 -14.49 2.82 21.46
CA HIS A 316 -13.88 4.16 21.49
C HIS A 316 -13.19 4.56 20.17
N VAL A 317 -12.78 3.61 19.31
CA VAL A 317 -12.18 3.95 18.01
C VAL A 317 -13.21 4.26 16.93
N LEU A 318 -14.47 3.90 17.13
CA LEU A 318 -15.54 4.15 16.16
C LEU A 318 -15.97 5.63 16.19
N PRO A 319 -16.62 6.12 15.11
CA PRO A 319 -17.24 7.45 15.13
C PRO A 319 -18.37 7.57 16.18
N PRO A 320 -18.62 8.75 16.77
CA PRO A 320 -19.59 8.91 17.87
C PRO A 320 -21.03 8.50 17.53
N ALA A 321 -21.52 8.77 16.32
CA ALA A 321 -22.88 8.42 15.90
C ALA A 321 -22.99 7.01 15.28
N PHE A 322 -22.06 6.12 15.62
CA PHE A 322 -22.08 4.72 15.20
C PHE A 322 -22.77 3.85 16.27
N PRO A 323 -23.59 2.86 15.87
CA PRO A 323 -24.17 1.91 16.81
C PRO A 323 -23.07 1.27 17.67
N TYR A 324 -23.32 1.08 18.97
CA TYR A 324 -22.39 0.35 19.82
C TYR A 324 -22.29 -1.10 19.34
N ILE A 325 -21.11 -1.50 18.91
CA ILE A 325 -20.85 -2.80 18.30
C ILE A 325 -20.55 -3.80 19.42
N ASN A 326 -21.54 -4.64 19.71
CA ASN A 326 -21.44 -5.66 20.75
C ASN A 326 -21.43 -7.09 20.18
N GLU A 327 -22.02 -7.30 19.00
CA GLU A 327 -22.00 -8.58 18.29
C GLU A 327 -21.57 -8.43 16.82
N PRO A 328 -20.90 -9.45 16.23
CA PRO A 328 -20.44 -9.41 14.85
C PRO A 328 -21.56 -9.72 13.85
N THR A 329 -22.65 -8.95 13.86
CA THR A 329 -23.78 -9.11 12.94
C THR A 329 -24.02 -7.85 12.11
N ASP A 330 -24.54 -8.02 10.89
CA ASP A 330 -24.91 -6.90 10.03
C ASP A 330 -26.08 -6.10 10.62
N LYS A 331 -26.94 -6.75 11.43
CA LYS A 331 -28.03 -6.07 12.17
C LYS A 331 -27.48 -5.07 13.18
N ASN A 332 -26.50 -5.47 14.01
CA ASN A 332 -25.86 -4.54 14.95
C ASN A 332 -25.15 -3.41 14.19
N LEU A 333 -24.53 -3.72 13.06
CA LEU A 333 -23.76 -2.75 12.28
C LEU A 333 -24.63 -1.68 11.61
N GLN A 334 -25.76 -2.08 11.01
CA GLN A 334 -26.55 -1.21 10.15
C GLN A 334 -27.76 -0.58 10.85
N VAL A 335 -28.40 -1.31 11.77
CA VAL A 335 -29.68 -0.93 12.38
C VAL A 335 -29.44 -0.24 13.72
N ALA A 336 -29.15 -1.02 14.76
CA ALA A 336 -28.95 -0.54 16.12
C ALA A 336 -28.29 -1.62 16.99
N THR A 337 -27.78 -1.24 18.15
CA THR A 337 -27.31 -2.20 19.17
C THR A 337 -28.49 -3.05 19.64
N PRO A 338 -28.39 -4.40 19.60
CA PRO A 338 -29.52 -5.26 19.96
C PRO A 338 -30.00 -5.07 21.41
N ASP A 339 -31.31 -4.94 21.59
CA ASP A 339 -31.96 -4.70 22.90
C ASP A 339 -31.66 -5.79 23.93
N LYS A 340 -31.38 -7.03 23.47
CA LYS A 340 -31.01 -8.14 24.36
C LYS A 340 -29.81 -7.83 25.26
N TYR A 341 -28.94 -6.88 24.90
CA TYR A 341 -27.77 -6.51 25.71
C TYR A 341 -28.06 -5.49 26.80
N PHE A 342 -29.27 -4.95 26.84
CA PHE A 342 -29.70 -4.02 27.87
C PHE A 342 -30.53 -4.76 28.92
N VAL A 343 -30.20 -4.55 30.19
CA VAL A 343 -30.89 -5.18 31.32
C VAL A 343 -31.33 -4.12 32.33
N PRO A 344 -32.52 -4.25 32.94
CA PRO A 344 -33.01 -3.26 33.91
C PRO A 344 -32.05 -3.04 35.08
N MET A 345 -32.09 -1.84 35.65
CA MET A 345 -31.38 -1.54 36.89
C MET A 345 -31.96 -2.40 38.02
N GLY A 346 -31.08 -3.03 38.81
CA GLY A 346 -31.47 -3.94 39.89
C GLY A 346 -31.47 -5.43 39.51
N THR A 347 -31.21 -5.78 38.25
CA THR A 347 -31.00 -7.17 37.83
C THR A 347 -29.71 -7.76 38.43
N ASP A 348 -29.75 -9.04 38.81
CA ASP A 348 -28.59 -9.81 39.27
C ASP A 348 -27.65 -10.12 38.09
N ILE A 349 -26.72 -9.19 37.83
CA ILE A 349 -25.81 -9.23 36.67
C ILE A 349 -24.97 -10.52 36.59
N PRO A 350 -24.36 -11.04 37.68
CA PRO A 350 -23.63 -12.30 37.62
C PRO A 350 -24.47 -13.48 37.11
N LYS A 351 -25.72 -13.63 37.57
CA LYS A 351 -26.61 -14.72 37.10
C LYS A 351 -27.01 -14.53 35.64
N GLU A 352 -27.31 -13.30 35.26
CA GLU A 352 -27.71 -12.96 33.89
C GLU A 352 -26.56 -13.16 32.89
N ILE A 353 -25.32 -12.87 33.26
CA ILE A 353 -24.16 -13.14 32.41
C ILE A 353 -23.87 -14.65 32.33
N ALA A 354 -24.06 -15.39 33.43
CA ALA A 354 -23.84 -16.83 33.45
C ALA A 354 -24.80 -17.61 32.55
N SER A 355 -26.06 -17.14 32.41
CA SER A 355 -27.07 -17.77 31.54
C SER A 355 -26.85 -17.52 30.04
N ARG A 356 -25.99 -16.56 29.68
CA ARG A 356 -25.75 -16.14 28.31
C ARG A 356 -24.56 -16.83 27.66
N ASP A 357 -24.69 -17.04 26.35
CA ASP A 357 -23.61 -17.55 25.52
C ASP A 357 -22.54 -16.50 25.22
N GLU A 358 -21.35 -16.99 24.89
CA GLU A 358 -20.23 -16.15 24.45
C GLU A 358 -20.52 -15.59 23.06
N ILE A 359 -20.17 -14.32 22.88
CA ILE A 359 -20.27 -13.66 21.58
C ILE A 359 -19.00 -13.95 20.79
N LEU A 360 -19.17 -14.25 19.50
CA LEU A 360 -18.04 -14.48 18.61
C LEU A 360 -17.14 -13.23 18.48
N PRO A 361 -15.81 -13.41 18.43
CA PRO A 361 -14.85 -12.32 18.24
C PRO A 361 -14.90 -11.73 16.82
N PHE A 362 -14.40 -10.51 16.67
CA PHE A 362 -14.45 -9.78 15.40
C PHE A 362 -13.36 -10.27 14.45
N LYS A 363 -13.79 -10.95 13.38
CA LYS A 363 -12.92 -11.48 12.33
C LYS A 363 -12.68 -10.45 11.22
N LYS A 364 -11.69 -10.72 10.35
CA LYS A 364 -11.34 -9.88 9.19
C LYS A 364 -12.55 -9.46 8.34
N GLY A 365 -13.45 -10.39 8.04
CA GLY A 365 -14.65 -10.11 7.24
C GLY A 365 -15.53 -9.04 7.88
N TYR A 366 -15.79 -9.15 9.18
CA TYR A 366 -16.60 -8.19 9.92
C TYR A 366 -15.91 -6.82 10.04
N LEU A 367 -14.59 -6.78 10.27
CA LEU A 367 -13.83 -5.53 10.22
C LEU A 367 -13.95 -4.83 8.85
N GLY A 368 -13.94 -5.61 7.76
CA GLY A 368 -14.19 -5.10 6.41
C GLY A 368 -15.59 -4.49 6.25
N HIS A 369 -16.62 -5.11 6.84
CA HIS A 369 -17.99 -4.58 6.84
C HIS A 369 -18.08 -3.27 7.63
N ILE A 370 -17.42 -3.19 8.80
CA ILE A 370 -17.34 -1.96 9.59
C ILE A 370 -16.72 -0.82 8.78
N ILE A 371 -15.58 -1.07 8.11
CA ILE A 371 -14.91 -0.07 7.27
C ILE A 371 -15.83 0.40 6.14
N ALA A 372 -16.54 -0.52 5.49
CA ALA A 372 -17.48 -0.19 4.42
C ALA A 372 -18.62 0.71 4.93
N GLU A 373 -19.17 0.40 6.12
CA GLU A 373 -20.28 1.17 6.70
C GLU A 373 -19.82 2.55 7.18
N VAL A 374 -18.64 2.65 7.81
CA VAL A 374 -18.02 3.93 8.18
C VAL A 374 -17.77 4.78 6.92
N PHE A 375 -17.27 4.19 5.84
CA PHE A 375 -17.07 4.90 4.58
C PHE A 375 -18.38 5.43 3.99
N LYS A 376 -19.43 4.62 4.01
CA LYS A 376 -20.75 4.99 3.49
C LYS A 376 -21.34 6.20 4.23
N LYS A 377 -21.29 6.16 5.57
CA LYS A 377 -21.86 7.19 6.46
C LYS A 377 -21.00 8.44 6.58
N TYR A 378 -19.69 8.30 6.82
CA TYR A 378 -18.81 9.41 7.22
C TYR A 378 -17.81 9.86 6.14
N LYS A 379 -17.83 9.21 4.96
CA LYS A 379 -16.98 9.54 3.81
C LYS A 379 -15.48 9.37 4.13
N VAL A 380 -14.64 9.90 3.24
CA VAL A 380 -13.22 9.58 3.14
C VAL A 380 -12.42 9.96 4.39
N THR A 381 -12.53 11.21 4.84
CA THR A 381 -11.66 11.78 5.89
C THR A 381 -11.81 11.04 7.22
N GLU A 382 -13.03 10.85 7.69
CA GLU A 382 -13.29 10.15 8.95
C GLU A 382 -12.96 8.65 8.86
N THR A 383 -13.15 8.03 7.69
CA THR A 383 -12.74 6.64 7.47
C THR A 383 -11.23 6.48 7.54
N SER A 384 -10.46 7.40 6.96
CA SER A 384 -9.00 7.38 7.03
C SER A 384 -8.49 7.51 8.47
N LYS A 385 -9.05 8.45 9.25
CA LYS A 385 -8.75 8.58 10.69
C LYS A 385 -9.14 7.34 11.49
N PHE A 386 -10.29 6.74 11.18
CA PHE A 386 -10.74 5.49 11.80
C PHE A 386 -9.78 4.33 11.50
N LEU A 387 -9.32 4.19 10.26
CA LEU A 387 -8.37 3.15 9.86
C LEU A 387 -7.04 3.26 10.61
N ASP A 388 -6.53 4.48 10.81
CA ASP A 388 -5.31 4.69 11.59
C ASP A 388 -5.48 4.30 13.07
N ARG A 389 -6.63 4.63 13.68
CA ARG A 389 -6.97 4.20 15.06
C ARG A 389 -7.12 2.68 15.16
N LEU A 390 -7.80 2.05 14.19
CA LEU A 390 -8.01 0.61 14.14
C LEU A 390 -6.69 -0.17 13.98
N LYS A 391 -5.78 0.35 13.15
CA LYS A 391 -4.42 -0.15 12.98
C LYS A 391 -3.64 -0.09 14.30
N ALA A 392 -3.61 1.08 14.93
CA ALA A 392 -2.87 1.29 16.18
C ALA A 392 -3.38 0.35 17.29
N LEU A 393 -4.70 0.23 17.41
CA LEU A 393 -5.36 -0.68 18.35
C LEU A 393 -4.98 -2.14 18.08
N GLY A 394 -5.03 -2.56 16.82
CA GLY A 394 -4.66 -3.90 16.40
C GLY A 394 -3.22 -4.26 16.79
N PHE A 395 -2.24 -3.41 16.46
CA PHE A 395 -0.84 -3.68 16.82
C PHE A 395 -0.59 -3.69 18.34
N GLN A 396 -1.24 -2.80 19.08
CA GLN A 396 -1.08 -2.74 20.54
C GLN A 396 -1.55 -4.03 21.21
N TYR A 397 -2.74 -4.51 20.85
CA TYR A 397 -3.34 -5.68 21.48
C TYR A 397 -2.82 -7.01 20.91
N SER A 398 -2.30 -7.04 19.67
CA SER A 398 -1.57 -8.20 19.17
C SER A 398 -0.27 -8.43 19.95
N THR A 399 0.46 -7.34 20.24
CA THR A 399 1.68 -7.38 21.06
C THR A 399 1.36 -7.86 22.48
N LYS A 400 0.30 -7.33 23.09
CA LYS A 400 -0.11 -7.70 24.45
C LYS A 400 -0.61 -9.15 24.57
N ALA A 401 -1.16 -9.70 23.50
CA ALA A 401 -1.65 -11.07 23.47
C ALA A 401 -0.53 -12.13 23.59
N GLY A 402 0.71 -11.78 23.22
CA GLY A 402 1.85 -12.70 23.32
C GLY A 402 1.67 -13.99 22.51
N ILE A 403 1.04 -13.90 21.33
CA ILE A 403 0.77 -15.06 20.47
C ILE A 403 2.10 -15.68 20.02
N THR A 404 2.21 -16.99 20.16
CA THR A 404 3.37 -17.79 19.78
C THR A 404 2.93 -19.05 19.03
N VAL A 405 3.88 -19.76 18.45
CA VAL A 405 3.67 -21.08 17.86
C VAL A 405 4.80 -22.01 18.33
N GLY A 406 4.42 -23.13 18.93
CA GLY A 406 5.31 -24.20 19.35
C GLY A 406 4.84 -25.57 18.86
N VAL A 407 5.71 -26.58 18.98
CA VAL A 407 5.37 -27.96 18.59
C VAL A 407 4.18 -28.49 19.40
N SER A 408 4.02 -28.04 20.66
CA SER A 408 2.89 -28.40 21.52
C SER A 408 1.53 -27.90 21.01
N ASP A 409 1.51 -26.84 20.21
CA ASP A 409 0.27 -26.28 19.65
C ASP A 409 -0.20 -27.09 18.43
N VAL A 410 0.69 -27.88 17.83
CA VAL A 410 0.41 -28.75 16.69
C VAL A 410 -0.13 -30.09 17.21
N ILE A 411 -1.43 -30.13 17.48
CA ILE A 411 -2.13 -31.33 17.94
C ILE A 411 -2.26 -32.32 16.77
N VAL A 412 -1.46 -33.40 16.79
CA VAL A 412 -1.60 -34.51 15.84
C VAL A 412 -2.83 -35.33 16.21
N LEU A 413 -3.76 -35.47 15.27
CA LEU A 413 -4.97 -36.27 15.46
C LEU A 413 -4.59 -37.74 15.78
N PRO A 414 -4.97 -38.27 16.97
CA PRO A 414 -4.60 -39.63 17.38
C PRO A 414 -5.09 -40.71 16.39
N GLU A 415 -6.24 -40.49 15.77
CA GLU A 415 -6.88 -41.43 14.84
C GLU A 415 -6.30 -41.41 13.42
N SER A 416 -5.43 -40.44 13.10
CA SER A 416 -4.85 -40.29 11.76
C SER A 416 -4.23 -41.60 11.26
N LYS A 417 -3.50 -42.33 12.11
CA LYS A 417 -2.90 -43.64 11.78
C LYS A 417 -3.94 -44.69 11.34
N ARG A 418 -5.16 -44.64 11.86
CA ARG A 418 -6.24 -45.60 11.56
C ARG A 418 -6.84 -45.35 10.18
N PHE A 419 -6.91 -44.10 9.73
CA PHE A 419 -7.38 -43.74 8.39
C PHE A 419 -6.38 -44.10 7.29
N TRP A 420 -5.07 -44.01 7.55
CA TRP A 420 -4.04 -44.41 6.59
C TRP A 420 -3.90 -45.93 6.43
N MET A 421 -4.38 -46.72 7.40
CA MET A 421 -4.33 -48.18 7.39
C MET A 421 -5.59 -48.85 6.80
N GLN A 422 -6.65 -48.10 6.49
CA GLN A 422 -7.77 -48.67 5.72
C GLN A 422 -7.37 -48.75 4.25
N PRO A 423 -7.48 -49.92 3.59
CA PRO A 423 -7.26 -50.00 2.15
C PRO A 423 -8.24 -49.05 1.47
N LYS A 424 -7.74 -48.18 0.58
CA LYS A 424 -8.57 -47.38 -0.33
C LYS A 424 -9.56 -48.36 -0.97
N LYS A 425 -10.87 -48.21 -0.66
CA LYS A 425 -11.91 -48.89 -1.45
C LYS A 425 -11.71 -48.44 -2.90
N MET A 426 -11.22 -49.36 -3.73
CA MET A 426 -11.12 -49.19 -5.18
C MET A 426 -12.51 -49.10 -5.78
#